data_AF-A0A816GPD3-F1
#
_entry.id   AF-A0A816GPD3-F1
#
_cell.length_a   1.000
_cell.length_b   1.000
_cell.length_c   1.000
_cell.angle_alpha   90.00
_cell.angle_beta   90.00
_cell.angle_gamma   90.00
#
_symmetry.space_group_name_H-M   'P 1'
#
loop_
_entity.id
_entity.type
_entity.pdbx_description
1 polymer ?
#
loop_
_entity_poly.entity_id
_entity_poly.type
_entity_poly.pdbx_seq_one_letter_code
_entity_poly.pdbx_strand_id
1 'polypeptide(L)'
;GQFRWSYDGLYLDEDGTLGGVSGATIMAPDGLWNTSTACQPTPHFVNAITCPSSLGNWLRFAFNQANLDQNGETLFVSDSSNHVTDVPSLHKRLTHPNGYMMALRSQQTYTFQFENENSTTNLSYTGIVYSLSPGDYLIIQQRMDYIPDQVYTTSSSLATQSSKPLSGLTNNNGDWYYDNATALFSYIVKNPSSNVGTIDVPVSLSAVKCRYPNCQYPVSPGLQLPATARPANALYWSNDSDWSFATQGYGGYGSVKPGNNMDIYIPQGIWLVVDYPLPYILSLRIDGVLEFEQGMNNTLNVNSILINGGQLIVGWPNNPLTSNVDIIIRGSSSINVLLPNDAGSVGPTVIGVLGGLDLHGIPRNVSWTRLATTAASNQKNLVLSEPVDWNVGDEIIVTTTDNSLSHTERHQIASVSSNRMTITTVNSLSYTHIVIKEVYANGQTVHIAAAVGLLTRNIRVINQNPSTSLFGFRIYISDYATNVWDSVANESLYTYYKGFARLSDTQFIGYGQFVDAADEDKREGIHMYNLGDWN
;
A
#
# COMPACT_ATOMS: atom_id res chain seq x y z
N GLY A 1 51.41 31.69 -21.90
CA GLY A 1 49.94 31.81 -21.91
C GLY A 1 49.46 32.55 -20.67
N GLN A 2 48.16 32.76 -20.52
CA GLN A 2 47.57 33.31 -19.28
C GLN A 2 46.27 32.57 -18.99
N PHE A 3 46.10 32.10 -17.76
CA PHE A 3 44.82 31.59 -17.29
C PHE A 3 43.89 32.76 -16.99
N ARG A 4 42.64 32.66 -17.43
CA ARG A 4 41.64 33.73 -17.26
C ARG A 4 41.06 33.75 -15.85
N TRP A 5 41.05 32.60 -15.16
CA TRP A 5 40.61 32.43 -13.77
C TRP A 5 41.20 31.11 -13.21
N SER A 6 41.11 30.91 -11.90
CA SER A 6 41.49 29.63 -11.26
C SER A 6 40.68 28.49 -11.88
N TYR A 7 41.32 27.35 -12.20
CA TYR A 7 40.71 26.18 -12.87
C TYR A 7 40.37 26.31 -14.37
N ASP A 8 40.74 27.42 -15.04
CA ASP A 8 40.51 27.63 -16.50
C ASP A 8 41.14 26.52 -17.37
N GLY A 9 42.22 25.89 -16.91
CA GLY A 9 42.81 24.73 -17.58
C GLY A 9 43.67 23.89 -16.63
N LEU A 10 43.81 22.62 -16.98
CA LEU A 10 44.81 21.69 -16.44
C LEU A 10 45.59 21.17 -17.64
N TYR A 11 46.89 21.49 -17.72
CA TYR A 11 47.74 21.09 -18.83
C TYR A 11 48.82 20.12 -18.33
N LEU A 12 48.91 18.95 -18.94
CA LEU A 12 50.01 18.02 -18.71
C LEU A 12 51.17 18.40 -19.64
N ASP A 13 52.31 18.75 -19.05
CA ASP A 13 53.56 19.02 -19.77
C ASP A 13 54.30 17.70 -19.98
N GLU A 14 54.00 16.98 -21.06
CA GLU A 14 54.51 15.63 -21.29
C GLU A 14 56.04 15.57 -21.42
N ASP A 15 56.65 16.56 -22.09
CA ASP A 15 58.07 16.57 -22.43
C ASP A 15 58.89 17.60 -21.64
N GLY A 16 58.25 18.44 -20.83
CA GLY A 16 58.92 19.44 -19.99
C GLY A 16 59.16 20.76 -20.69
N THR A 17 58.77 20.90 -21.96
CA THR A 17 59.02 22.12 -22.76
C THR A 17 58.15 23.28 -22.33
N LEU A 18 57.03 23.03 -21.65
CA LEU A 18 56.04 24.05 -21.32
C LEU A 18 56.22 24.64 -19.91
N GLY A 19 56.63 23.82 -18.94
CA GLY A 19 56.72 24.14 -17.52
C GLY A 19 58.08 23.82 -16.90
N GLY A 20 59.02 23.29 -17.69
CA GLY A 20 60.40 22.98 -17.28
C GLY A 20 60.58 21.62 -16.61
N VAL A 21 59.50 20.85 -16.43
CA VAL A 21 59.50 19.53 -15.78
C VAL A 21 58.60 18.59 -16.56
N SER A 22 59.17 17.56 -17.18
CA SER A 22 58.42 16.52 -17.90
C SER A 22 57.48 15.76 -16.96
N GLY A 23 56.25 15.54 -17.44
CA GLY A 23 55.15 14.93 -16.71
C GLY A 23 54.49 15.83 -15.66
N ALA A 24 54.86 17.12 -15.57
CA ALA A 24 54.27 18.02 -14.59
C ALA A 24 52.92 18.58 -15.06
N THR A 25 52.05 18.93 -14.11
CA THR A 25 50.79 19.63 -14.41
C THR A 25 50.97 21.12 -14.24
N ILE A 26 50.53 21.89 -15.24
CA ILE A 26 50.51 23.35 -15.21
C ILE A 26 49.07 23.82 -15.00
N MET A 27 48.87 24.63 -13.96
CA MET A 27 47.54 25.13 -13.58
C MET A 27 47.60 26.52 -12.96
N ALA A 28 46.45 27.19 -12.91
CA ALA A 28 46.28 28.43 -12.17
C ALA A 28 46.20 28.15 -10.66
N PRO A 29 46.80 29.01 -9.83
CA PRO A 29 46.65 28.93 -8.40
C PRO A 29 45.20 29.25 -7.87
N ASP A 30 44.52 28.33 -7.16
CA ASP A 30 43.52 28.41 -6.01
C ASP A 30 43.88 28.08 -4.47
N GLY A 31 43.00 28.30 -3.49
CA GLY A 31 43.38 28.14 -2.05
C GLY A 31 43.93 26.75 -1.57
N LEU A 32 43.78 25.68 -2.34
CA LEU A 32 44.23 24.31 -2.01
C LEU A 32 45.75 24.04 -2.14
N TRP A 33 46.55 24.91 -2.77
CA TRP A 33 48.02 24.71 -2.90
C TRP A 33 48.89 25.74 -2.20
N ASN A 34 48.31 26.66 -1.41
CA ASN A 34 48.98 27.86 -0.86
C ASN A 34 50.20 27.58 0.07
N THR A 35 50.68 26.34 0.20
CA THR A 35 51.78 25.96 1.10
C THR A 35 52.70 24.84 0.58
N SER A 36 52.48 24.26 -0.60
CA SER A 36 53.38 23.19 -1.11
C SER A 36 54.62 23.80 -1.75
N THR A 37 55.79 23.64 -1.11
CA THR A 37 57.09 24.02 -1.68
C THR A 37 57.44 23.24 -2.95
N ALA A 38 56.67 22.20 -3.32
CA ALA A 38 56.93 21.37 -4.49
C ALA A 38 56.35 21.95 -5.79
N CYS A 39 55.29 22.78 -5.74
CA CYS A 39 54.79 23.48 -6.92
C CYS A 39 55.51 24.82 -7.08
N GLN A 40 56.00 25.12 -8.28
CA GLN A 40 56.82 26.30 -8.54
C GLN A 40 56.15 27.20 -9.58
N PRO A 41 56.30 28.54 -9.48
CA PRO A 41 55.85 29.45 -10.53
C PRO A 41 56.43 29.05 -11.89
N THR A 42 55.59 28.98 -12.92
CA THR A 42 56.02 28.59 -14.26
C THR A 42 56.50 29.79 -15.07
N PRO A 43 57.62 29.69 -15.82
CA PRO A 43 58.17 30.82 -16.57
C PRO A 43 57.37 31.20 -17.82
N HIS A 44 56.53 30.30 -18.34
CA HIS A 44 55.85 30.47 -19.63
C HIS A 44 54.36 30.84 -19.53
N PHE A 45 53.80 30.92 -18.31
CA PHE A 45 52.43 31.37 -18.07
C PHE A 45 52.35 32.45 -16.99
N VAL A 46 51.47 33.42 -17.22
CA VAL A 46 51.15 34.46 -16.22
C VAL A 46 50.27 33.83 -15.13
N ASN A 47 50.68 34.01 -13.87
CA ASN A 47 49.97 33.53 -12.67
C ASN A 47 49.64 32.04 -12.73
N ALA A 48 50.65 31.21 -12.93
CA ALA A 48 50.51 29.77 -13.02
C ALA A 48 51.63 29.06 -12.27
N ILE A 49 51.34 27.82 -11.85
CA ILE A 49 52.26 26.96 -11.14
C ILE A 49 52.45 25.65 -11.93
N THR A 50 53.66 25.13 -11.89
CA THR A 50 54.03 23.79 -12.35
C THR A 50 54.13 22.89 -11.13
N CYS A 51 53.31 21.85 -11.08
CA CYS A 51 53.30 20.85 -10.01
C CYS A 51 53.85 19.50 -10.52
N PRO A 52 54.87 18.91 -9.88
CA PRO A 52 55.46 17.66 -10.33
C PRO A 52 54.51 16.48 -10.16
N SER A 53 54.65 15.47 -11.02
CA SER A 53 53.85 14.23 -10.99
C SER A 53 54.02 13.40 -9.71
N SER A 54 55.06 13.67 -8.91
CA SER A 54 55.24 13.07 -7.58
C SER A 54 54.13 13.46 -6.59
N LEU A 55 53.41 14.56 -6.85
CA LEU A 55 52.22 14.93 -6.11
C LEU A 55 50.98 14.13 -6.58
N GLY A 56 51.06 13.35 -7.65
CA GLY A 56 49.91 12.66 -8.24
C GLY A 56 49.14 13.53 -9.24
N ASN A 57 48.12 12.93 -9.85
CA ASN A 57 47.36 13.54 -10.94
C ASN A 57 46.41 14.61 -10.43
N TRP A 58 46.19 15.64 -11.24
CA TRP A 58 45.16 16.66 -11.02
C TRP A 58 43.96 16.39 -11.90
N LEU A 59 42.77 16.44 -11.30
CA LEU A 59 41.51 16.09 -11.90
C LEU A 59 40.60 17.32 -11.90
N ARG A 60 39.82 17.49 -12.97
CA ARG A 60 38.76 18.49 -12.97
C ARG A 60 37.50 17.86 -12.42
N PHE A 61 36.87 18.51 -11.44
CA PHE A 61 35.50 18.22 -11.07
C PHE A 61 34.62 19.43 -11.37
N ALA A 62 33.53 19.20 -12.10
CA ALA A 62 32.55 20.24 -12.38
C ALA A 62 31.13 19.69 -12.20
N PHE A 63 30.29 20.43 -11.49
CA PHE A 63 28.91 20.02 -11.22
C PHE A 63 27.95 21.23 -11.22
N ASN A 64 26.66 20.94 -11.37
CA ASN A 64 25.55 21.88 -11.41
C ASN A 64 24.30 21.27 -10.75
N GLN A 65 23.17 21.98 -10.85
CA GLN A 65 21.86 21.52 -10.35
C GLN A 65 21.93 21.09 -8.87
N ALA A 66 22.68 21.83 -8.06
CA ALA A 66 22.74 21.56 -6.64
C ALA A 66 21.39 21.90 -5.99
N ASN A 67 20.62 20.89 -5.60
CA ASN A 67 19.37 21.08 -4.88
C ASN A 67 19.69 21.27 -3.40
N LEU A 68 19.97 22.51 -3.02
CA LEU A 68 20.37 22.90 -1.66
C LEU A 68 19.60 24.12 -1.16
N ASP A 69 18.45 24.45 -1.76
CA ASP A 69 17.77 25.74 -1.53
C ASP A 69 18.67 26.99 -1.78
N GLN A 70 19.88 26.80 -2.32
CA GLN A 70 21.01 27.74 -2.32
C GLN A 70 21.76 27.77 -3.66
N ASN A 71 21.01 27.75 -4.78
CA ASN A 71 21.62 27.91 -6.10
C ASN A 71 22.31 29.28 -6.23
N GLY A 72 23.64 29.29 -6.23
CA GLY A 72 24.45 30.50 -6.46
C GLY A 72 25.45 30.82 -5.37
N GLU A 73 25.43 30.11 -4.24
CA GLU A 73 26.36 30.36 -3.13
C GLU A 73 27.78 29.89 -3.43
N THR A 74 28.73 30.49 -2.73
CA THR A 74 30.13 30.07 -2.79
C THR A 74 30.28 28.71 -2.13
N LEU A 75 30.99 27.80 -2.80
CA LEU A 75 31.37 26.52 -2.22
C LEU A 75 32.78 26.62 -1.66
N PHE A 76 32.97 26.34 -0.38
CA PHE A 76 34.27 26.14 0.23
C PHE A 76 34.67 24.67 0.09
N VAL A 77 35.85 24.45 -0.49
CA VAL A 77 36.43 23.11 -0.63
C VAL A 77 37.68 23.04 0.22
N SER A 78 37.73 22.10 1.15
CA SER A 78 38.88 21.87 2.01
C SER A 78 39.51 20.49 1.84
N ASP A 79 40.83 20.41 1.92
CA ASP A 79 41.55 19.14 1.92
C ASP A 79 41.73 18.58 3.34
N SER A 80 42.27 17.36 3.43
CA SER A 80 42.60 16.71 4.70
C SER A 80 43.60 17.48 5.60
N SER A 81 44.31 18.47 5.05
CA SER A 81 45.24 19.34 5.76
C SER A 81 44.63 20.70 6.14
N ASN A 82 43.32 20.87 5.95
CA ASN A 82 42.56 22.10 6.17
C ASN A 82 42.99 23.29 5.30
N HIS A 83 43.63 23.05 4.14
CA HIS A 83 43.72 24.09 3.12
C HIS A 83 42.34 24.29 2.52
N VAL A 84 41.96 25.54 2.25
CA VAL A 84 40.62 25.90 1.80
C VAL A 84 40.70 26.76 0.55
N THR A 85 39.86 26.46 -0.44
CA THR A 85 39.61 27.34 -1.58
C THR A 85 38.13 27.68 -1.68
N ASP A 86 37.82 28.88 -2.15
CA ASP A 86 36.49 29.27 -2.56
C ASP A 86 36.24 28.90 -4.04
N VAL A 87 35.09 28.31 -4.31
CA VAL A 87 34.64 27.91 -5.64
C VAL A 87 33.29 28.58 -5.91
N PRO A 88 33.26 29.72 -6.62
CA PRO A 88 32.01 30.41 -6.93
C PRO A 88 31.19 29.68 -8.00
N SER A 89 29.87 29.73 -7.88
CA SER A 89 28.94 29.28 -8.92
C SER A 89 28.86 30.30 -10.05
N LEU A 90 29.24 29.91 -11.28
CA LEU A 90 29.39 30.87 -12.37
C LEU A 90 28.82 30.40 -13.71
N HIS A 91 28.44 31.39 -14.52
CA HIS A 91 27.89 31.18 -15.86
C HIS A 91 29.00 30.80 -16.86
N LYS A 92 28.82 29.67 -17.55
CA LYS A 92 29.63 29.21 -18.71
C LYS A 92 31.15 29.13 -18.49
N ARG A 93 31.61 28.36 -17.50
CA ARG A 93 33.05 28.08 -17.27
C ARG A 93 33.62 26.85 -18.02
N LEU A 94 33.11 26.54 -19.21
CA LEU A 94 33.56 25.49 -20.19
C LEU A 94 32.64 24.26 -20.33
N THR A 95 32.11 23.67 -19.25
CA THR A 95 31.41 22.36 -19.32
C THR A 95 29.91 22.42 -19.05
N HIS A 96 29.42 23.42 -18.31
CA HIS A 96 28.00 23.55 -17.94
C HIS A 96 27.49 25.01 -18.08
N PRO A 97 26.17 25.25 -18.29
CA PRO A 97 25.62 26.60 -18.41
C PRO A 97 25.80 27.45 -17.14
N ASN A 98 25.58 26.89 -15.96
CA ASN A 98 25.88 27.44 -14.63
C ASN A 98 26.41 26.30 -13.75
N GLY A 99 27.40 26.54 -12.89
CA GLY A 99 27.86 25.54 -11.93
C GLY A 99 29.21 25.83 -11.30
N TYR A 100 29.70 24.83 -10.57
CA TYR A 100 30.97 24.83 -9.88
C TYR A 100 32.01 24.11 -10.73
N MET A 101 33.24 24.61 -10.71
CA MET A 101 34.38 23.97 -11.37
C MET A 101 35.62 24.18 -10.53
N MET A 102 36.35 23.08 -10.28
CA MET A 102 37.53 23.04 -9.44
C MET A 102 38.55 22.04 -9.98
N ALA A 103 39.80 22.19 -9.56
CA ALA A 103 40.86 21.23 -9.76
C ALA A 103 41.19 20.55 -8.43
N LEU A 104 41.11 19.22 -8.41
CA LEU A 104 41.32 18.41 -7.22
C LEU A 104 42.46 17.42 -7.49
N ARG A 105 43.30 17.21 -6.49
CA ARG A 105 44.36 16.21 -6.55
C ARG A 105 43.74 14.83 -6.35
N SER A 106 44.11 13.90 -7.22
CA SER A 106 43.74 12.50 -7.10
C SER A 106 44.22 11.87 -5.78
N GLN A 107 43.51 10.84 -5.37
CA GLN A 107 43.77 10.04 -4.16
C GLN A 107 43.66 10.85 -2.86
N GLN A 108 42.83 11.90 -2.86
CA GLN A 108 42.56 12.75 -1.71
C GLN A 108 41.08 12.70 -1.29
N THR A 109 40.85 13.16 -0.06
CA THR A 109 39.53 13.41 0.49
C THR A 109 39.32 14.92 0.59
N TYR A 110 38.17 15.39 0.11
CA TYR A 110 37.79 16.79 0.14
C TYR A 110 36.46 16.98 0.86
N THR A 111 36.40 17.97 1.73
CA THR A 111 35.17 18.40 2.40
C THR A 111 34.60 19.61 1.68
N PHE A 112 33.33 19.51 1.30
CA PHE A 112 32.59 20.53 0.59
C PHE A 112 31.62 21.18 1.58
N GLN A 113 31.63 22.51 1.63
CA GLN A 113 30.78 23.30 2.51
C GLN A 113 30.25 24.53 1.76
N PHE A 114 28.94 24.68 1.63
CA PHE A 114 28.31 25.87 1.06
C PHE A 114 28.23 27.02 2.10
N GLU A 115 28.28 28.25 1.61
CA GLU A 115 28.43 29.47 2.44
C GLU A 115 27.31 29.67 3.48
N ASN A 116 26.05 29.35 3.17
CA ASN A 116 24.93 29.51 4.10
C ASN A 116 24.29 28.18 4.53
N GLU A 117 25.03 27.07 4.61
CA GLU A 117 24.48 25.75 5.00
C GLU A 117 23.63 25.80 6.28
N ASN A 118 22.31 25.71 6.12
CA ASN A 118 21.34 25.55 7.21
C ASN A 118 20.79 24.13 7.15
N SER A 119 21.28 23.24 8.02
CA SER A 119 20.87 21.85 8.22
C SER A 119 20.43 21.07 6.95
N THR A 120 21.34 20.29 6.37
CA THR A 120 21.08 19.58 5.11
C THR A 120 20.43 18.23 5.35
N THR A 121 19.12 18.13 5.12
CA THR A 121 18.37 16.85 5.15
C THR A 121 18.47 16.09 3.84
N ASN A 122 18.62 16.81 2.72
CA ASN A 122 18.74 16.25 1.37
C ASN A 122 19.89 16.94 0.63
N LEU A 123 20.66 16.14 -0.10
CA LEU A 123 21.80 16.60 -0.87
C LEU A 123 21.71 16.02 -2.29
N SER A 124 21.72 16.89 -3.31
CA SER A 124 21.86 16.40 -4.68
C SER A 124 22.56 17.40 -5.59
N TYR A 125 23.29 16.87 -6.57
CA TYR A 125 23.86 17.62 -7.69
C TYR A 125 24.29 16.66 -8.81
N THR A 126 24.44 17.20 -10.03
CA THR A 126 24.93 16.43 -11.18
C THR A 126 26.22 17.02 -11.70
N GLY A 127 27.23 16.18 -11.94
CA GLY A 127 28.55 16.61 -12.39
C GLY A 127 29.35 15.52 -13.07
N ILE A 128 30.59 15.83 -13.37
CA ILE A 128 31.54 14.91 -14.01
C ILE A 128 32.92 15.15 -13.41
N VAL A 129 33.57 14.07 -12.97
CA VAL A 129 35.01 14.05 -12.69
C VAL A 129 35.73 13.61 -13.94
N TYR A 130 36.57 14.48 -14.49
CA TYR A 130 37.22 14.27 -15.79
C TYR A 130 38.61 13.65 -15.64
N SER A 131 38.97 12.83 -16.63
CA SER A 131 40.34 12.32 -16.85
C SER A 131 40.93 11.52 -15.68
N LEU A 132 40.12 10.71 -14.98
CA LEU A 132 40.60 9.80 -13.95
C LEU A 132 41.50 8.73 -14.59
N SER A 133 42.79 8.69 -14.25
CA SER A 133 43.69 7.62 -14.68
C SER A 133 43.42 6.33 -13.90
N PRO A 134 43.83 5.15 -14.40
CA PRO A 134 43.66 3.90 -13.66
C PRO A 134 44.32 3.98 -12.28
N GLY A 135 43.53 3.78 -11.22
CA GLY A 135 43.95 3.90 -9.83
C GLY A 135 43.63 5.25 -9.18
N ASP A 136 43.28 6.27 -9.95
CA ASP A 136 42.85 7.55 -9.40
C ASP A 136 41.47 7.44 -8.76
N TYR A 137 41.30 8.16 -7.66
CA TYR A 137 40.02 8.31 -6.98
C TYR A 137 39.92 9.67 -6.31
N LEU A 138 38.70 10.11 -6.00
CA LEU A 138 38.39 11.23 -5.13
C LEU A 138 37.36 10.77 -4.11
N ILE A 139 37.53 11.16 -2.86
CA ILE A 139 36.49 11.02 -1.84
C ILE A 139 35.95 12.42 -1.57
N ILE A 140 34.64 12.60 -1.71
CA ILE A 140 33.96 13.87 -1.49
C ILE A 140 33.10 13.72 -0.25
N GLN A 141 33.24 14.63 0.70
CA GLN A 141 32.55 14.63 1.98
C GLN A 141 31.73 15.91 2.15
N GLN A 142 30.54 15.79 2.70
CA GLN A 142 29.63 16.89 2.98
C GLN A 142 28.87 16.62 4.28
N ARG A 143 28.50 17.69 4.97
CA ARG A 143 27.73 17.56 6.20
C ARG A 143 26.27 17.20 5.88
N MET A 144 25.75 16.20 6.57
CA MET A 144 24.33 15.85 6.58
C MET A 144 23.93 15.55 8.01
N ASP A 145 22.89 16.20 8.52
CA ASP A 145 22.51 16.04 9.94
C ASP A 145 21.81 14.70 10.22
N TYR A 146 21.42 13.97 9.17
CA TYR A 146 20.80 12.67 9.25
C TYR A 146 21.45 11.68 8.29
N ILE A 147 21.48 10.41 8.70
CA ILE A 147 21.88 9.30 7.83
C ILE A 147 20.84 9.20 6.69
N PRO A 148 21.24 9.35 5.41
CA PRO A 148 20.33 9.24 4.28
C PRO A 148 19.79 7.81 4.15
N ASP A 149 18.53 7.67 3.74
CA ASP A 149 17.86 6.38 3.54
C ASP A 149 18.04 5.86 2.10
N GLN A 150 18.15 6.77 1.14
CA GLN A 150 18.47 6.46 -0.26
C GLN A 150 19.64 7.32 -0.74
N VAL A 151 20.62 6.65 -1.35
CA VAL A 151 21.83 7.29 -1.87
C VAL A 151 22.08 6.81 -3.29
N TYR A 152 22.18 7.76 -4.21
CA TYR A 152 22.66 7.59 -5.58
C TYR A 152 23.90 8.45 -5.75
N THR A 153 24.93 7.95 -6.45
CA THR A 153 26.25 8.63 -6.53
C THR A 153 26.72 8.74 -7.97
N THR A 154 27.15 7.63 -8.59
CA THR A 154 27.73 7.60 -9.95
C THR A 154 26.94 6.70 -10.91
N SER A 155 25.82 6.14 -10.45
CA SER A 155 24.96 5.24 -11.20
C SER A 155 23.48 5.53 -10.91
N SER A 156 22.59 5.04 -11.77
CA SER A 156 21.14 5.11 -11.56
C SER A 156 20.60 4.09 -10.53
N SER A 157 21.48 3.22 -10.00
CA SER A 157 21.15 2.26 -8.94
C SER A 157 21.57 2.77 -7.56
N LEU A 158 20.93 2.25 -6.51
CA LEU A 158 21.31 2.54 -5.13
C LEU A 158 22.78 2.24 -4.87
N ALA A 159 23.48 3.21 -4.31
CA ALA A 159 24.87 3.12 -3.96
C ALA A 159 25.09 2.23 -2.73
N THR A 160 26.19 1.47 -2.73
CA THR A 160 26.52 0.56 -1.63
C THR A 160 27.08 1.32 -0.43
N GLN A 161 26.52 1.10 0.75
CA GLN A 161 27.04 1.66 1.99
C GLN A 161 28.25 0.86 2.50
N SER A 162 29.35 1.54 2.74
CA SER A 162 30.52 1.00 3.41
C SER A 162 30.31 0.99 4.93
N SER A 163 30.80 -0.04 5.62
CA SER A 163 30.80 -0.12 7.09
C SER A 163 31.99 0.60 7.74
N LYS A 164 32.95 1.04 6.93
CA LYS A 164 34.18 1.75 7.35
C LYS A 164 34.37 3.00 6.49
N PRO A 165 35.18 3.97 6.96
CA PRO A 165 35.58 5.11 6.15
C PRO A 165 36.10 4.67 4.78
N LEU A 166 35.71 5.42 3.74
CA LEU A 166 36.01 5.07 2.36
C LEU A 166 37.52 5.09 2.10
N SER A 167 37.98 4.13 1.30
CA SER A 167 39.36 4.12 0.80
C SER A 167 39.41 3.71 -0.67
N GLY A 168 40.36 4.29 -1.41
CA GLY A 168 40.60 3.89 -2.80
C GLY A 168 41.06 2.44 -2.96
N LEU A 169 41.51 1.77 -1.89
CA LEU A 169 41.97 0.38 -1.93
C LEU A 169 40.81 -0.61 -1.84
N THR A 170 39.85 -0.35 -0.96
CA THR A 170 38.80 -1.31 -0.57
C THR A 170 37.45 -1.05 -1.20
N ASN A 171 37.17 0.19 -1.59
CA ASN A 171 35.86 0.59 -2.07
C ASN A 171 35.78 0.63 -3.59
N ASN A 172 34.57 0.37 -4.09
CA ASN A 172 34.21 0.47 -5.49
C ASN A 172 33.77 1.90 -5.83
N ASN A 173 33.81 2.23 -7.11
CA ASN A 173 33.28 3.51 -7.59
C ASN A 173 31.80 3.66 -7.20
N GLY A 174 31.44 4.78 -6.57
CA GLY A 174 30.09 5.08 -6.13
C GLY A 174 29.75 4.62 -4.72
N ASP A 175 30.60 3.85 -4.02
CA ASP A 175 30.36 3.51 -2.62
C ASP A 175 30.26 4.78 -1.75
N TRP A 176 29.46 4.70 -0.69
CA TRP A 176 29.27 5.80 0.25
C TRP A 176 29.46 5.38 1.71
N TYR A 177 29.70 6.35 2.59
CA TYR A 177 29.87 6.16 4.02
C TYR A 177 29.25 7.34 4.77
N TYR A 178 28.75 7.08 5.98
CA TYR A 178 28.29 8.13 6.87
C TYR A 178 28.94 7.96 8.24
N ASP A 179 29.56 9.03 8.73
CA ASP A 179 30.14 9.08 10.06
C ASP A 179 29.17 9.72 11.06
N ASN A 180 28.67 8.91 11.99
CA ASN A 180 27.75 9.38 13.04
C ASN A 180 28.39 10.37 14.03
N ALA A 181 29.72 10.37 14.19
CA ALA A 181 30.39 11.25 15.14
C ALA A 181 30.54 12.67 14.58
N THR A 182 30.77 12.79 13.27
CA THR A 182 31.05 14.06 12.59
C THR A 182 29.88 14.56 11.73
N ALA A 183 28.85 13.73 11.55
CA ALA A 183 27.72 13.99 10.63
C ALA A 183 28.19 14.22 9.18
N LEU A 184 29.29 13.55 8.79
CA LEU A 184 29.84 13.63 7.44
C LEU A 184 29.36 12.45 6.59
N PHE A 185 28.61 12.78 5.55
CA PHE A 185 28.32 11.90 4.43
C PHE A 185 29.49 11.95 3.44
N SER A 186 29.93 10.80 2.94
CA SER A 186 31.04 10.68 1.99
C SER A 186 30.69 9.73 0.85
N TYR A 187 31.17 10.01 -0.35
CA TYR A 187 31.15 9.05 -1.47
C TYR A 187 32.45 9.07 -2.25
N ILE A 188 32.75 7.96 -2.93
CA ILE A 188 33.99 7.81 -3.72
C ILE A 188 33.69 7.80 -5.23
N VAL A 189 34.48 8.56 -5.98
CA VAL A 189 34.54 8.50 -7.44
C VAL A 189 35.90 7.93 -7.82
N LYS A 190 35.92 6.84 -8.58
CA LYS A 190 37.15 6.06 -8.80
C LYS A 190 37.20 5.47 -10.21
N ASN A 191 38.40 5.47 -10.78
CA ASN A 191 38.74 4.60 -11.90
C ASN A 191 39.57 3.41 -11.38
N PRO A 192 39.03 2.18 -11.33
CA PRO A 192 39.77 1.01 -10.88
C PRO A 192 41.11 0.83 -11.61
N SER A 193 42.15 0.43 -10.89
CA SER A 193 43.49 0.18 -11.48
C SER A 193 43.50 -0.91 -12.55
N SER A 194 42.45 -1.74 -12.62
CA SER A 194 42.26 -2.76 -13.65
C SER A 194 41.78 -2.20 -14.99
N ASN A 195 41.30 -0.96 -15.04
CA ASN A 195 40.84 -0.33 -16.27
C ASN A 195 42.02 0.13 -17.13
N VAL A 196 41.75 0.30 -18.43
CA VAL A 196 42.73 0.79 -19.41
C VAL A 196 42.39 2.21 -19.80
N GLY A 197 43.34 3.13 -19.61
CA GLY A 197 43.20 4.53 -20.01
C GLY A 197 42.40 5.38 -19.02
N THR A 198 42.35 6.67 -19.33
CA THR A 198 41.64 7.68 -18.55
C THR A 198 40.14 7.64 -18.84
N ILE A 199 39.31 7.82 -17.82
CA ILE A 199 37.85 7.88 -17.96
C ILE A 199 37.27 9.15 -17.36
N ASP A 200 36.15 9.59 -17.92
CA ASP A 200 35.28 10.59 -17.30
C ASP A 200 34.17 9.86 -16.54
N VAL A 201 34.01 10.18 -15.26
CA VAL A 201 32.98 9.54 -14.41
C VAL A 201 31.86 10.53 -14.14
N PRO A 202 30.64 10.29 -14.66
CA PRO A 202 29.49 11.08 -14.28
C PRO A 202 29.12 10.84 -12.82
N VAL A 203 28.72 11.92 -12.16
CA VAL A 203 28.21 11.96 -10.80
C VAL A 203 26.78 12.46 -10.88
N SER A 204 25.85 11.68 -10.37
CA SER A 204 24.45 12.04 -10.17
C SER A 204 24.14 11.79 -8.70
N LEU A 205 24.64 12.69 -7.85
CA LEU A 205 24.49 12.56 -6.41
C LEU A 205 23.04 12.87 -6.02
N SER A 206 22.43 11.96 -5.27
CA SER A 206 21.17 12.17 -4.57
C SER A 206 21.18 11.37 -3.28
N ALA A 207 21.47 12.02 -2.16
CA ALA A 207 21.40 11.47 -0.82
C ALA A 207 20.20 12.12 -0.11
N VAL A 208 19.18 11.33 0.20
CA VAL A 208 17.92 11.83 0.77
C VAL A 208 17.58 11.12 2.06
N LYS A 209 17.14 11.89 3.05
CA LYS A 209 16.45 11.36 4.21
C LYS A 209 14.98 11.24 3.85
N CYS A 210 14.47 10.03 3.85
CA CYS A 210 13.08 9.78 3.51
C CYS A 210 12.18 10.17 4.67
N ARG A 211 11.06 10.81 4.33
CA ARG A 211 10.04 11.16 5.31
C ARG A 211 9.34 9.93 5.89
N TYR A 212 9.11 8.93 5.05
CA TYR A 212 8.43 7.68 5.42
C TYR A 212 9.43 6.51 5.51
N PRO A 213 9.20 5.54 6.40
CA PRO A 213 9.97 4.31 6.45
C PRO A 213 10.07 3.66 5.07
N ASN A 214 11.26 3.18 4.71
CA ASN A 214 11.55 2.57 3.40
C ASN A 214 11.26 3.48 2.19
N CYS A 215 11.11 4.79 2.39
CA CYS A 215 10.80 5.76 1.35
C CYS A 215 9.50 5.48 0.59
N GLN A 216 8.55 4.80 1.25
CA GLN A 216 7.25 4.51 0.66
C GLN A 216 6.17 5.36 1.30
N TYR A 217 5.47 6.14 0.47
CA TYR A 217 4.29 6.88 0.91
C TYR A 217 3.21 5.88 1.35
N PRO A 218 2.56 6.07 2.51
CA PRO A 218 1.49 5.18 2.96
C PRO A 218 0.38 5.15 1.92
N VAL A 219 0.10 3.95 1.41
CA VAL A 219 -0.96 3.75 0.42
C VAL A 219 -2.30 4.02 1.11
N SER A 220 -3.13 4.89 0.52
CA SER A 220 -4.48 5.12 1.01
C SER A 220 -5.29 3.81 1.04
N PRO A 221 -6.07 3.51 2.10
CA PRO A 221 -6.84 2.27 2.19
C PRO A 221 -7.74 1.99 0.99
N GLY A 222 -8.31 3.04 0.37
CA GLY A 222 -9.14 2.90 -0.84
C GLY A 222 -8.40 2.46 -2.10
N LEU A 223 -7.07 2.48 -2.09
CA LEU A 223 -6.22 1.95 -3.16
C LEU A 223 -5.66 0.57 -2.83
N GLN A 224 -5.91 0.06 -1.62
CA GLN A 224 -5.45 -1.26 -1.21
C GLN A 224 -6.29 -2.33 -1.92
N LEU A 225 -5.62 -3.30 -2.54
CA LEU A 225 -6.29 -4.43 -3.15
C LEU A 225 -6.91 -5.32 -2.06
N PRO A 226 -8.05 -6.00 -2.36
CA PRO A 226 -8.64 -6.97 -1.44
C PRO A 226 -7.59 -8.00 -1.01
N ALA A 227 -7.59 -8.37 0.27
CA ALA A 227 -6.67 -9.40 0.73
C ALA A 227 -6.91 -10.71 -0.03
N THR A 228 -5.82 -11.44 -0.28
CA THR A 228 -5.81 -12.71 -1.02
C THR A 228 -5.38 -13.89 -0.16
N ALA A 229 -4.71 -13.64 0.97
CA ALA A 229 -4.28 -14.65 1.93
C ALA A 229 -4.11 -14.02 3.32
N ARG A 230 -4.22 -14.87 4.35
CA ARG A 230 -3.89 -14.52 5.73
C ARG A 230 -2.36 -14.36 5.90
N PRO A 231 -1.89 -13.30 6.59
CA PRO A 231 -0.47 -13.12 6.88
C PRO A 231 -0.03 -14.04 8.04
N ALA A 232 1.28 -14.35 8.10
CA ALA A 232 1.84 -15.25 9.11
C ALA A 232 1.79 -14.69 10.54
N ASN A 233 1.72 -13.36 10.70
CA ASN A 233 1.64 -12.66 11.99
C ASN A 233 0.20 -12.33 12.39
N ALA A 234 -0.78 -13.09 11.89
CA ALA A 234 -2.17 -12.94 12.33
C ALA A 234 -2.32 -13.24 13.82
N LEU A 235 -3.22 -12.49 14.45
CA LEU A 235 -3.58 -12.57 15.86
C LEU A 235 -4.88 -13.37 16.01
N TYR A 236 -5.10 -13.98 17.18
CA TYR A 236 -6.23 -14.89 17.40
C TYR A 236 -7.13 -14.40 18.53
N TRP A 237 -8.45 -14.43 18.30
CA TRP A 237 -9.46 -13.99 19.27
C TRP A 237 -9.34 -14.75 20.60
N SER A 238 -9.02 -16.04 20.53
CA SER A 238 -8.88 -16.94 21.69
C SER A 238 -7.74 -16.56 22.65
N ASN A 239 -6.70 -15.88 22.16
CA ASN A 239 -5.48 -15.60 22.90
C ASN A 239 -5.55 -14.22 23.57
N ASP A 240 -5.55 -14.18 24.90
CA ASP A 240 -5.62 -12.93 25.67
C ASP A 240 -4.45 -11.97 25.33
N SER A 241 -3.24 -12.49 25.14
CA SER A 241 -2.06 -11.66 24.83
C SER A 241 -2.09 -10.98 23.45
N ASP A 242 -2.83 -11.57 22.51
CA ASP A 242 -3.01 -11.03 21.16
C ASP A 242 -3.88 -9.76 21.17
N TRP A 243 -4.63 -9.50 22.25
CA TRP A 243 -5.39 -8.26 22.44
C TRP A 243 -4.56 -7.07 22.92
N SER A 244 -3.23 -7.18 22.93
CA SER A 244 -2.32 -6.08 23.31
C SER A 244 -2.43 -4.82 22.43
N PHE A 245 -3.02 -4.92 21.24
CA PHE A 245 -3.31 -3.76 20.37
C PHE A 245 -4.52 -2.93 20.84
N ALA A 246 -5.38 -3.48 21.71
CA ALA A 246 -6.63 -2.83 22.09
C ALA A 246 -6.37 -1.60 22.96
N THR A 247 -6.97 -0.47 22.61
CA THR A 247 -6.80 0.80 23.32
C THR A 247 -7.85 1.00 24.41
N GLN A 248 -7.57 1.86 25.38
CA GLN A 248 -8.51 2.19 26.44
C GLN A 248 -9.87 2.64 25.87
N GLY A 249 -10.96 2.08 26.40
CA GLY A 249 -12.33 2.36 25.93
C GLY A 249 -12.93 1.30 25.00
N TYR A 250 -12.10 0.39 24.46
CA TYR A 250 -12.57 -0.75 23.66
C TYR A 250 -12.36 -2.08 24.39
N GLY A 251 -13.15 -3.09 24.03
CA GLY A 251 -12.95 -4.46 24.49
C GLY A 251 -11.58 -4.98 24.02
N GLY A 252 -10.92 -5.77 24.88
CA GLY A 252 -9.54 -6.20 24.63
C GLY A 252 -8.50 -5.49 25.51
N TYR A 253 -8.83 -4.29 26.00
CA TYR A 253 -7.89 -3.45 26.75
C TYR A 253 -7.33 -4.17 27.98
N GLY A 254 -6.01 -4.07 28.17
CA GLY A 254 -5.31 -4.81 29.21
C GLY A 254 -4.84 -6.21 28.80
N SER A 255 -4.84 -6.52 27.49
CA SER A 255 -4.44 -7.84 26.95
C SER A 255 -5.31 -8.97 27.51
N VAL A 256 -6.62 -8.78 27.42
CA VAL A 256 -7.62 -9.76 27.85
C VAL A 256 -8.72 -9.81 26.80
N LYS A 257 -9.11 -11.00 26.35
CA LYS A 257 -10.17 -11.14 25.35
C LYS A 257 -11.47 -10.43 25.77
N PRO A 258 -12.20 -9.82 24.83
CA PRO A 258 -13.44 -9.13 25.12
C PRO A 258 -14.54 -10.06 25.64
N GLY A 259 -15.32 -9.58 26.61
CA GLY A 259 -16.60 -10.12 27.04
C GLY A 259 -17.81 -9.43 26.38
N ASN A 260 -19.01 -9.72 26.90
CA ASN A 260 -20.28 -9.21 26.38
C ASN A 260 -20.45 -7.70 26.55
N ASN A 261 -21.22 -7.10 25.65
CA ASN A 261 -21.61 -5.69 25.65
C ASN A 261 -20.42 -4.72 25.57
N MET A 262 -19.41 -5.03 24.76
CA MET A 262 -18.27 -4.12 24.53
C MET A 262 -18.20 -3.66 23.08
N ASP A 263 -17.66 -2.46 22.88
CA ASP A 263 -17.27 -1.95 21.57
C ASP A 263 -15.92 -2.55 21.17
N ILE A 264 -15.82 -3.08 19.97
CA ILE A 264 -14.62 -3.72 19.44
C ILE A 264 -14.06 -2.87 18.31
N TYR A 265 -12.77 -2.51 18.43
CA TYR A 265 -12.04 -1.77 17.42
C TYR A 265 -10.80 -2.56 16.99
N ILE A 266 -10.72 -2.86 15.69
CA ILE A 266 -9.59 -3.55 15.08
C ILE A 266 -8.83 -2.51 14.25
N PRO A 267 -7.68 -1.99 14.70
CA PRO A 267 -6.96 -0.93 14.02
C PRO A 267 -6.23 -1.42 12.75
N GLN A 268 -5.85 -0.48 11.90
CA GLN A 268 -5.05 -0.76 10.70
C GLN A 268 -3.77 -1.53 11.07
N GLY A 269 -3.39 -2.50 10.23
CA GLY A 269 -2.23 -3.36 10.44
C GLY A 269 -2.49 -4.57 11.34
N ILE A 270 -3.63 -4.63 12.02
CA ILE A 270 -4.05 -5.81 12.79
C ILE A 270 -4.86 -6.76 11.91
N TRP A 271 -4.49 -8.03 11.96
CA TRP A 271 -5.27 -9.12 11.39
C TRP A 271 -5.73 -10.03 12.52
N LEU A 272 -7.04 -10.03 12.82
CA LEU A 272 -7.62 -10.79 13.90
C LEU A 272 -8.46 -11.96 13.36
N VAL A 273 -8.15 -13.17 13.81
CA VAL A 273 -8.84 -14.40 13.44
C VAL A 273 -9.84 -14.78 14.52
N VAL A 274 -11.10 -15.00 14.13
CA VAL A 274 -12.16 -15.55 14.98
C VAL A 274 -12.03 -17.07 15.01
N ASP A 275 -11.27 -17.54 16.00
CA ASP A 275 -11.03 -18.96 16.31
C ASP A 275 -11.70 -19.38 17.64
N TYR A 276 -12.62 -18.54 18.15
CA TYR A 276 -13.27 -18.72 19.44
C TYR A 276 -14.73 -18.20 19.39
N PRO A 277 -15.66 -18.78 20.18
CA PRO A 277 -17.03 -18.27 20.27
C PRO A 277 -17.08 -16.79 20.64
N LEU A 278 -17.69 -15.98 19.77
CA LEU A 278 -17.80 -14.54 19.98
C LEU A 278 -18.83 -14.18 21.07
N PRO A 279 -18.53 -13.18 21.93
CA PRO A 279 -19.52 -12.59 22.81
C PRO A 279 -20.50 -11.70 22.01
N TYR A 280 -21.52 -11.19 22.70
CA TYR A 280 -22.33 -10.11 22.16
C TYR A 280 -21.53 -8.80 22.11
N ILE A 281 -21.41 -8.22 20.91
CA ILE A 281 -20.66 -7.00 20.62
C ILE A 281 -21.64 -5.83 20.49
N LEU A 282 -21.33 -4.67 21.09
CA LEU A 282 -22.17 -3.48 20.92
C LEU A 282 -21.97 -2.88 19.53
N SER A 283 -20.76 -2.41 19.24
CA SER A 283 -20.34 -1.91 17.93
C SER A 283 -19.04 -2.59 17.50
N LEU A 284 -18.94 -2.92 16.22
CA LEU A 284 -17.73 -3.48 15.63
C LEU A 284 -17.18 -2.51 14.57
N ARG A 285 -16.00 -1.96 14.84
CA ARG A 285 -15.24 -1.12 13.89
C ARG A 285 -13.98 -1.86 13.41
N ILE A 286 -13.82 -1.94 12.09
CA ILE A 286 -12.75 -2.71 11.43
C ILE A 286 -11.96 -1.79 10.50
N ASP A 287 -10.81 -1.30 10.96
CA ASP A 287 -9.82 -0.57 10.17
C ASP A 287 -8.65 -1.49 9.74
N GLY A 288 -8.50 -2.66 10.41
CA GLY A 288 -7.63 -3.78 10.03
C GLY A 288 -8.40 -4.91 9.34
N VAL A 289 -8.21 -6.16 9.76
CA VAL A 289 -8.94 -7.33 9.21
C VAL A 289 -9.54 -8.17 10.32
N LEU A 290 -10.80 -8.57 10.15
CA LEU A 290 -11.45 -9.63 10.95
C LEU A 290 -11.77 -10.82 10.04
N GLU A 291 -11.20 -11.98 10.34
CA GLU A 291 -11.37 -13.20 9.52
C GLU A 291 -11.98 -14.33 10.35
N PHE A 292 -12.95 -15.06 9.81
CA PHE A 292 -13.51 -16.25 10.46
C PHE A 292 -12.74 -17.52 10.10
N GLU A 293 -12.33 -18.27 11.13
CA GLU A 293 -11.58 -19.52 10.98
C GLU A 293 -12.45 -20.68 10.50
N GLN A 294 -11.85 -21.58 9.72
CA GLN A 294 -12.52 -22.81 9.27
C GLN A 294 -12.77 -23.76 10.45
N GLY A 295 -13.73 -24.67 10.30
CA GLY A 295 -13.96 -25.76 11.24
C GLY A 295 -14.69 -25.38 12.54
N MET A 296 -15.06 -24.10 12.72
CA MET A 296 -15.83 -23.64 13.89
C MET A 296 -17.12 -22.92 13.47
N ASN A 297 -18.25 -23.35 14.03
CA ASN A 297 -19.49 -22.58 13.90
C ASN A 297 -19.42 -21.35 14.80
N ASN A 298 -19.84 -20.19 14.30
CA ASN A 298 -19.80 -18.95 15.06
C ASN A 298 -21.07 -18.11 14.90
N THR A 299 -21.29 -17.22 15.86
CA THR A 299 -22.37 -16.24 15.83
C THR A 299 -21.83 -14.87 16.18
N LEU A 300 -21.78 -13.97 15.20
CA LEU A 300 -21.47 -12.56 15.40
C LEU A 300 -22.76 -11.83 15.73
N ASN A 301 -23.03 -11.63 17.02
CA ASN A 301 -24.19 -10.88 17.48
C ASN A 301 -23.78 -9.43 17.77
N VAL A 302 -24.31 -8.48 17.00
CA VAL A 302 -23.84 -7.08 17.00
C VAL A 302 -24.96 -6.09 16.72
N ASN A 303 -24.86 -4.84 17.21
CA ASN A 303 -25.80 -3.79 16.78
C ASN A 303 -25.45 -3.29 15.38
N SER A 304 -24.21 -2.85 15.17
CA SER A 304 -23.73 -2.28 13.91
C SER A 304 -22.30 -2.71 13.58
N ILE A 305 -22.01 -2.84 12.29
CA ILE A 305 -20.65 -3.09 11.78
C ILE A 305 -20.23 -1.90 10.92
N LEU A 306 -19.04 -1.35 11.18
CA LEU A 306 -18.37 -0.38 10.32
C LEU A 306 -17.03 -0.94 9.88
N ILE A 307 -16.87 -1.15 8.58
CA ILE A 307 -15.61 -1.51 7.94
C ILE A 307 -15.02 -0.24 7.35
N ASN A 308 -13.91 0.24 7.88
CA ASN A 308 -13.34 1.54 7.58
C ASN A 308 -11.91 1.42 7.04
N GLY A 309 -11.77 1.16 5.74
CA GLY A 309 -10.48 0.84 5.10
C GLY A 309 -9.96 -0.56 5.39
N GLY A 310 -10.54 -1.25 6.38
CA GLY A 310 -10.26 -2.64 6.72
C GLY A 310 -11.07 -3.65 5.90
N GLN A 311 -11.12 -4.89 6.38
CA GLN A 311 -11.85 -5.99 5.72
C GLN A 311 -12.50 -6.96 6.72
N LEU A 312 -13.76 -7.32 6.49
CA LEU A 312 -14.44 -8.43 7.16
C LEU A 312 -14.49 -9.64 6.22
N ILE A 313 -13.92 -10.76 6.64
CA ILE A 313 -13.79 -11.98 5.84
C ILE A 313 -14.52 -13.13 6.53
N VAL A 314 -15.64 -13.55 5.96
CA VAL A 314 -16.36 -14.78 6.34
C VAL A 314 -16.32 -15.72 5.14
N GLY A 315 -15.21 -16.47 5.05
CA GLY A 315 -14.87 -17.26 3.88
C GLY A 315 -14.18 -16.45 2.79
N TRP A 316 -13.39 -17.14 1.96
CA TRP A 316 -12.63 -16.54 0.87
C TRP A 316 -13.24 -16.90 -0.49
N PRO A 317 -13.07 -16.07 -1.54
CA PRO A 317 -13.54 -16.42 -2.89
C PRO A 317 -13.03 -17.77 -3.39
N ASN A 318 -11.76 -18.08 -3.10
CA ASN A 318 -11.09 -19.31 -3.53
C ASN A 318 -11.04 -20.39 -2.43
N ASN A 319 -11.53 -20.08 -1.23
CA ASN A 319 -11.61 -21.01 -0.11
C ASN A 319 -12.83 -20.66 0.75
N PRO A 320 -14.05 -20.98 0.28
CA PRO A 320 -15.28 -20.61 0.98
C PRO A 320 -15.35 -21.25 2.38
N LEU A 321 -16.05 -20.59 3.30
CA LEU A 321 -16.20 -21.10 4.66
C LEU A 321 -17.16 -22.30 4.66
N THR A 322 -16.74 -23.43 5.23
CA THR A 322 -17.60 -24.63 5.31
C THR A 322 -18.36 -24.73 6.63
N SER A 323 -17.98 -23.93 7.63
CA SER A 323 -18.67 -23.86 8.92
C SER A 323 -19.88 -22.94 8.87
N ASN A 324 -20.80 -23.08 9.82
CA ASN A 324 -21.97 -22.22 9.93
C ASN A 324 -21.64 -20.92 10.64
N VAL A 325 -21.97 -19.77 10.03
CA VAL A 325 -21.79 -18.45 10.62
C VAL A 325 -23.09 -17.66 10.52
N ASP A 326 -23.57 -17.21 11.67
CA ASP A 326 -24.68 -16.26 11.77
C ASP A 326 -24.15 -14.88 12.14
N ILE A 327 -24.38 -13.89 11.27
CA ILE A 327 -24.19 -12.48 11.57
C ILE A 327 -25.54 -11.89 11.93
N ILE A 328 -25.81 -11.72 13.22
CA ILE A 328 -27.08 -11.22 13.74
C ILE A 328 -26.95 -9.72 14.00
N ILE A 329 -27.64 -8.93 13.19
CA ILE A 329 -27.75 -7.48 13.32
C ILE A 329 -28.98 -7.16 14.18
N ARG A 330 -28.77 -6.58 15.36
CA ARG A 330 -29.86 -6.25 16.29
C ARG A 330 -30.47 -4.88 16.07
N GLY A 331 -29.61 -3.87 15.90
CA GLY A 331 -29.98 -2.47 15.98
C GLY A 331 -30.44 -2.00 17.37
N SER A 332 -29.84 -0.91 17.86
CA SER A 332 -30.29 -0.15 19.03
C SER A 332 -30.47 1.32 18.64
N SER A 333 -31.63 1.91 18.90
CA SER A 333 -32.06 3.25 18.44
C SER A 333 -31.16 4.43 18.85
N SER A 334 -30.12 4.23 19.66
CA SER A 334 -29.25 5.28 20.20
C SER A 334 -27.88 5.42 19.52
N ILE A 335 -27.46 4.48 18.67
CA ILE A 335 -26.11 4.49 18.07
C ILE A 335 -26.21 4.81 16.58
N ASN A 336 -25.77 6.02 16.23
CA ASN A 336 -25.62 6.46 14.86
C ASN A 336 -24.13 6.38 14.50
N VAL A 337 -23.80 5.62 13.46
CA VAL A 337 -22.45 5.62 12.90
C VAL A 337 -22.38 6.80 11.93
N LEU A 338 -21.62 7.85 12.27
CA LEU A 338 -21.40 8.96 11.35
C LEU A 338 -20.62 8.45 10.14
N LEU A 339 -21.18 8.65 8.95
CA LEU A 339 -20.44 8.42 7.72
C LEU A 339 -19.59 9.64 7.40
N PRO A 340 -18.43 9.44 6.79
CA PRO A 340 -17.61 10.55 6.30
C PRO A 340 -18.26 11.31 5.12
N ASN A 341 -17.71 12.48 4.75
CA ASN A 341 -18.19 13.35 3.66
C ASN A 341 -19.63 13.88 3.82
N ASP A 342 -20.07 14.12 5.05
CA ASP A 342 -21.47 14.52 5.34
C ASP A 342 -22.51 13.56 4.72
N ALA A 343 -22.13 12.30 4.47
CA ALA A 343 -23.02 11.26 3.95
C ALA A 343 -24.10 10.82 4.98
N GLY A 344 -24.28 11.61 6.03
CA GLY A 344 -25.23 11.41 7.11
C GLY A 344 -24.70 10.46 8.18
N SER A 345 -25.61 9.98 9.00
CA SER A 345 -25.35 8.85 9.87
C SER A 345 -26.05 7.62 9.34
N VAL A 346 -25.38 6.49 9.45
CA VAL A 346 -26.07 5.22 9.31
C VAL A 346 -26.75 4.88 10.62
N GLY A 347 -28.05 4.61 10.51
CA GLY A 347 -28.84 4.12 11.63
C GLY A 347 -28.31 2.77 12.14
N PRO A 348 -28.77 2.34 13.30
CA PRO A 348 -28.17 1.24 14.06
C PRO A 348 -28.34 -0.15 13.45
N THR A 349 -29.07 -0.30 12.34
CA THR A 349 -29.28 -1.59 11.64
C THR A 349 -28.52 -1.62 10.30
N VAL A 350 -27.20 -1.45 10.35
CA VAL A 350 -26.37 -1.42 9.14
C VAL A 350 -25.07 -2.22 9.26
N ILE A 351 -24.59 -2.64 8.10
CA ILE A 351 -23.19 -2.94 7.82
C ILE A 351 -22.68 -1.82 6.90
N GLY A 352 -21.92 -0.87 7.45
CA GLY A 352 -21.25 0.19 6.69
C GLY A 352 -19.92 -0.31 6.14
N VAL A 353 -19.72 -0.22 4.84
CA VAL A 353 -18.58 -0.79 4.12
C VAL A 353 -17.85 0.33 3.36
N LEU A 354 -16.78 0.83 3.98
CA LEU A 354 -15.81 1.80 3.46
C LEU A 354 -14.43 1.12 3.29
N GLY A 355 -14.44 -0.20 3.14
CA GLY A 355 -13.32 -1.12 2.93
C GLY A 355 -13.86 -2.40 2.29
N GLY A 356 -13.49 -3.59 2.75
CA GLY A 356 -13.93 -4.85 2.13
C GLY A 356 -14.92 -5.68 2.96
N LEU A 357 -15.98 -6.19 2.32
CA LEU A 357 -16.86 -7.22 2.88
C LEU A 357 -16.82 -8.48 2.02
N ASP A 358 -16.31 -9.58 2.57
CA ASP A 358 -16.24 -10.88 1.92
C ASP A 358 -17.11 -11.90 2.65
N LEU A 359 -18.16 -12.38 1.97
CA LEU A 359 -19.04 -13.43 2.48
C LEU A 359 -19.11 -14.55 1.43
N HIS A 360 -18.44 -15.67 1.71
CA HIS A 360 -18.31 -16.79 0.77
C HIS A 360 -18.65 -18.12 1.46
N GLY A 361 -19.90 -18.56 1.27
CA GLY A 361 -20.41 -19.81 1.83
C GLY A 361 -20.16 -21.02 0.92
N ILE A 362 -20.66 -22.19 1.33
CA ILE A 362 -20.54 -23.43 0.57
C ILE A 362 -21.24 -23.27 -0.79
N PRO A 363 -20.52 -23.42 -1.92
CA PRO A 363 -21.12 -23.36 -3.24
C PRO A 363 -22.22 -24.40 -3.42
N ARG A 364 -23.36 -23.99 -3.99
CA ARG A 364 -24.45 -24.90 -4.38
C ARG A 364 -24.50 -25.04 -5.89
N ASN A 365 -24.48 -26.27 -6.39
CA ASN A 365 -24.53 -26.55 -7.83
C ASN A 365 -25.87 -26.11 -8.43
N VAL A 366 -26.97 -26.35 -7.72
CA VAL A 366 -28.31 -25.95 -8.13
C VAL A 366 -28.91 -25.07 -7.05
N SER A 367 -29.01 -23.77 -7.28
CA SER A 367 -29.65 -22.84 -6.32
C SER A 367 -31.17 -22.81 -6.46
N TRP A 368 -31.68 -23.09 -7.66
CA TRP A 368 -33.10 -23.26 -7.94
C TRP A 368 -33.29 -24.16 -9.17
N THR A 369 -34.44 -24.80 -9.25
CA THR A 369 -34.89 -25.57 -10.42
C THR A 369 -36.40 -25.42 -10.56
N ARG A 370 -37.06 -26.19 -11.42
CA ARG A 370 -38.52 -26.18 -11.58
C ARG A 370 -39.14 -27.52 -11.25
N LEU A 371 -40.44 -27.52 -11.00
CA LEU A 371 -41.21 -28.77 -10.94
C LEU A 371 -41.24 -29.44 -12.32
N ALA A 372 -40.96 -30.75 -12.34
CA ALA A 372 -41.14 -31.60 -13.51
C ALA A 372 -42.58 -32.10 -13.67
N THR A 373 -43.31 -32.20 -12.55
CA THR A 373 -44.72 -32.63 -12.53
C THR A 373 -45.53 -31.77 -11.58
N THR A 374 -46.82 -31.62 -11.86
CA THR A 374 -47.77 -30.93 -10.97
C THR A 374 -47.71 -31.52 -9.56
N ALA A 375 -47.57 -30.65 -8.56
CA ALA A 375 -47.64 -31.00 -7.15
C ALA A 375 -48.97 -30.51 -6.59
N ALA A 376 -49.87 -31.43 -6.25
CA ALA A 376 -51.20 -31.09 -5.75
C ALA A 376 -51.15 -30.65 -4.28
N SER A 377 -52.12 -29.83 -3.87
CA SER A 377 -52.30 -29.51 -2.46
C SER A 377 -52.49 -30.78 -1.63
N ASN A 378 -52.07 -30.72 -0.37
CA ASN A 378 -52.00 -31.84 0.56
C ASN A 378 -50.94 -32.92 0.21
N GLN A 379 -50.21 -32.82 -0.90
CA GLN A 379 -49.05 -33.67 -1.17
C GLN A 379 -47.79 -33.16 -0.46
N LYS A 380 -46.78 -34.03 -0.34
CA LYS A 380 -45.47 -33.70 0.21
C LYS A 380 -44.32 -33.85 -0.78
N ASN A 381 -44.57 -34.52 -1.91
CA ASN A 381 -43.53 -34.85 -2.86
C ASN A 381 -43.47 -33.79 -3.95
N LEU A 382 -42.27 -33.27 -4.20
CA LEU A 382 -41.97 -32.38 -5.30
C LEU A 382 -40.98 -33.09 -6.23
N VAL A 383 -41.39 -33.33 -7.47
CA VAL A 383 -40.52 -33.88 -8.52
C VAL A 383 -39.91 -32.70 -9.27
N LEU A 384 -38.59 -32.65 -9.31
CA LEU A 384 -37.79 -31.56 -9.86
C LEU A 384 -37.31 -31.89 -11.28
N SER A 385 -37.04 -30.86 -12.08
CA SER A 385 -36.56 -31.00 -13.47
C SER A 385 -35.12 -31.50 -13.60
N GLU A 386 -34.32 -31.36 -12.55
CA GLU A 386 -32.92 -31.77 -12.52
C GLU A 386 -32.53 -32.28 -11.11
N PRO A 387 -31.44 -33.07 -10.99
CA PRO A 387 -30.95 -33.52 -9.70
C PRO A 387 -30.35 -32.36 -8.89
N VAL A 388 -30.64 -32.30 -7.58
CA VAL A 388 -30.16 -31.23 -6.69
C VAL A 388 -29.15 -31.72 -5.65
N ASP A 389 -28.31 -30.81 -5.18
CA ASP A 389 -27.34 -31.00 -4.10
C ASP A 389 -27.88 -30.56 -2.72
N TRP A 390 -29.21 -30.51 -2.58
CA TRP A 390 -29.90 -30.08 -1.37
C TRP A 390 -29.93 -31.20 -0.32
N ASN A 391 -30.02 -30.82 0.95
CA ASN A 391 -29.95 -31.74 2.10
C ASN A 391 -31.25 -31.76 2.91
N VAL A 392 -31.45 -32.84 3.66
CA VAL A 392 -32.52 -32.92 4.66
C VAL A 392 -32.34 -31.80 5.68
N GLY A 393 -33.42 -31.11 6.01
CA GLY A 393 -33.41 -29.94 6.89
C GLY A 393 -33.24 -28.60 6.19
N ASP A 394 -32.80 -28.57 4.92
CA ASP A 394 -32.73 -27.34 4.13
C ASP A 394 -34.15 -26.75 3.93
N GLU A 395 -34.25 -25.42 3.93
CA GLU A 395 -35.46 -24.67 3.62
C GLU A 395 -35.50 -24.35 2.13
N ILE A 396 -36.66 -24.57 1.52
CA ILE A 396 -36.95 -24.27 0.13
C ILE A 396 -38.14 -23.33 0.01
N ILE A 397 -38.21 -22.62 -1.11
CA ILE A 397 -39.39 -21.88 -1.55
C ILE A 397 -39.99 -22.53 -2.79
N VAL A 398 -41.32 -22.61 -2.84
CA VAL A 398 -42.08 -23.05 -4.02
C VAL A 398 -42.93 -21.87 -4.48
N THR A 399 -42.63 -21.34 -5.66
CA THR A 399 -43.35 -20.17 -6.20
C THR A 399 -44.75 -20.54 -6.68
N THR A 400 -45.70 -19.61 -6.54
CA THR A 400 -47.03 -19.77 -7.13
C THR A 400 -47.01 -20.04 -8.65
N THR A 401 -48.03 -20.76 -9.13
CA THR A 401 -48.31 -20.99 -10.56
C THR A 401 -49.68 -20.44 -10.99
N ASP A 402 -50.36 -19.73 -10.10
CA ASP A 402 -51.63 -19.07 -10.35
C ASP A 402 -51.50 -17.53 -10.24
N ASN A 403 -52.64 -16.84 -10.17
CA ASN A 403 -52.70 -15.38 -10.12
C ASN A 403 -52.52 -14.79 -8.69
N SER A 404 -52.23 -15.61 -7.69
CA SER A 404 -52.12 -15.21 -6.28
C SER A 404 -50.68 -15.34 -5.79
N LEU A 405 -50.02 -14.21 -5.55
CA LEU A 405 -48.64 -14.17 -5.02
C LEU A 405 -48.53 -14.83 -3.64
N SER A 406 -49.59 -14.80 -2.84
CA SER A 406 -49.64 -15.38 -1.49
C SER A 406 -49.65 -16.91 -1.47
N HIS A 407 -49.81 -17.57 -2.63
CA HIS A 407 -49.70 -19.02 -2.75
C HIS A 407 -48.25 -19.52 -2.87
N THR A 408 -47.27 -18.61 -2.83
CA THR A 408 -45.86 -18.97 -2.65
C THR A 408 -45.66 -19.49 -1.23
N GLU A 409 -45.07 -20.67 -1.09
CA GLU A 409 -44.92 -21.34 0.20
C GLU A 409 -43.49 -21.78 0.49
N ARG A 410 -43.09 -21.77 1.77
CA ARG A 410 -41.79 -22.24 2.23
C ARG A 410 -41.93 -23.59 2.92
N HIS A 411 -41.00 -24.49 2.66
CA HIS A 411 -40.99 -25.84 3.21
C HIS A 411 -39.61 -26.26 3.65
N GLN A 412 -39.56 -27.12 4.66
CA GLN A 412 -38.33 -27.83 5.02
C GLN A 412 -38.29 -29.18 4.32
N ILE A 413 -37.12 -29.58 3.83
CA ILE A 413 -36.91 -30.90 3.21
C ILE A 413 -36.85 -31.98 4.30
N ALA A 414 -37.76 -32.95 4.24
CA ALA A 414 -37.77 -34.13 5.10
C ALA A 414 -36.92 -35.28 4.54
N SER A 415 -36.90 -35.45 3.21
CA SER A 415 -36.06 -36.47 2.56
C SER A 415 -35.74 -36.08 1.11
N VAL A 416 -34.63 -36.63 0.61
CA VAL A 416 -34.22 -36.50 -0.79
C VAL A 416 -34.03 -37.90 -1.36
N SER A 417 -34.63 -38.16 -2.52
CA SER A 417 -34.49 -39.41 -3.26
C SER A 417 -33.04 -39.69 -3.69
N SER A 418 -32.74 -40.96 -3.98
CA SER A 418 -31.38 -41.39 -4.38
C SER A 418 -30.91 -40.75 -5.69
N ASN A 419 -31.82 -40.52 -6.64
CA ASN A 419 -31.52 -39.83 -7.89
C ASN A 419 -31.51 -38.30 -7.76
N ARG A 420 -31.73 -37.77 -6.55
CA ARG A 420 -31.76 -36.33 -6.23
C ARG A 420 -32.81 -35.50 -6.98
N MET A 421 -33.78 -36.13 -7.66
CA MET A 421 -34.80 -35.42 -8.45
C MET A 421 -36.15 -35.30 -7.73
N THR A 422 -36.32 -35.98 -6.60
CA THR A 422 -37.55 -35.87 -5.79
C THR A 422 -37.19 -35.50 -4.36
N ILE A 423 -37.85 -34.47 -3.86
CA ILE A 423 -37.77 -34.04 -2.46
C ILE A 423 -39.13 -34.25 -1.79
N THR A 424 -39.10 -34.63 -0.52
CA THR A 424 -40.30 -34.73 0.32
C THR A 424 -40.24 -33.61 1.34
N THR A 425 -41.32 -32.83 1.47
CA THR A 425 -41.43 -31.75 2.46
C THR A 425 -41.89 -32.28 3.81
N VAL A 426 -41.52 -31.61 4.91
CA VAL A 426 -41.98 -31.95 6.27
C VAL A 426 -43.50 -31.81 6.36
N ASN A 427 -44.01 -30.66 5.94
CA ASN A 427 -45.43 -30.33 5.91
C ASN A 427 -46.01 -30.53 4.51
N SER A 428 -47.29 -30.83 4.40
CA SER A 428 -47.97 -30.90 3.10
C SER A 428 -48.11 -29.52 2.48
N LEU A 429 -48.08 -29.47 1.14
CA LEU A 429 -48.33 -28.26 0.36
C LEU A 429 -49.73 -27.72 0.65
N SER A 430 -49.82 -26.42 0.86
CA SER A 430 -51.11 -25.76 1.05
C SER A 430 -51.83 -25.55 -0.28
N TYR A 431 -51.06 -25.37 -1.36
CA TYR A 431 -51.57 -25.02 -2.68
C TYR A 431 -51.13 -26.02 -3.75
N THR A 432 -51.86 -26.05 -4.86
CA THR A 432 -51.47 -26.85 -6.02
C THR A 432 -50.55 -26.03 -6.91
N HIS A 433 -49.40 -26.59 -7.26
CA HIS A 433 -48.40 -25.99 -8.15
C HIS A 433 -48.39 -26.74 -9.48
N ILE A 434 -48.95 -26.12 -10.51
CA ILE A 434 -49.26 -26.78 -11.80
C ILE A 434 -48.04 -26.75 -12.72
N VAL A 435 -47.82 -27.86 -13.42
CA VAL A 435 -46.90 -27.95 -14.55
C VAL A 435 -47.71 -28.09 -15.85
N ILE A 436 -47.58 -27.11 -16.75
CA ILE A 436 -48.22 -27.09 -18.07
C ILE A 436 -47.14 -26.98 -19.13
N LYS A 437 -47.14 -27.91 -20.09
CA LYS A 437 -46.30 -27.83 -21.28
C LYS A 437 -47.18 -28.00 -22.51
N GLU A 438 -47.40 -26.92 -23.24
CA GLU A 438 -48.27 -26.90 -24.41
C GLU A 438 -47.51 -26.40 -25.64
N VAL A 439 -47.67 -27.11 -26.76
CA VAL A 439 -47.09 -26.75 -28.06
C VAL A 439 -48.23 -26.33 -28.97
N TYR A 440 -48.22 -25.06 -29.39
CA TYR A 440 -49.24 -24.48 -30.26
C TYR A 440 -49.01 -24.90 -31.71
N ALA A 441 -50.07 -24.84 -32.52
CA ALA A 441 -50.01 -25.21 -33.95
C ALA A 441 -48.99 -24.40 -34.77
N ASN A 442 -48.61 -23.21 -34.30
CA ASN A 442 -47.57 -22.37 -34.90
C ASN A 442 -46.14 -22.74 -34.44
N GLY A 443 -45.97 -23.80 -33.65
CA GLY A 443 -44.69 -24.26 -33.12
C GLY A 443 -44.22 -23.59 -31.82
N GLN A 444 -44.95 -22.58 -31.31
CA GLN A 444 -44.61 -21.96 -30.03
C GLN A 444 -44.87 -22.93 -28.87
N THR A 445 -44.02 -22.89 -27.84
CA THR A 445 -44.17 -23.72 -26.64
C THR A 445 -44.36 -22.83 -25.42
N VAL A 446 -45.42 -23.07 -24.65
CA VAL A 446 -45.62 -22.47 -23.32
C VAL A 446 -45.28 -23.52 -22.27
N HIS A 447 -44.42 -23.14 -21.33
CA HIS A 447 -44.03 -23.98 -20.19
C HIS A 447 -44.23 -23.19 -18.89
N ILE A 448 -45.21 -23.60 -18.11
CA ILE A 448 -45.49 -23.07 -16.77
C ILE A 448 -45.12 -24.18 -15.78
N ALA A 449 -44.28 -23.85 -14.81
CA ALA A 449 -43.91 -24.74 -13.70
C ALA A 449 -43.40 -23.88 -12.54
N ALA A 450 -43.77 -24.23 -11.30
CA ALA A 450 -43.24 -23.53 -10.13
C ALA A 450 -41.71 -23.62 -10.10
N ALA A 451 -41.06 -22.50 -9.81
CA ALA A 451 -39.66 -22.51 -9.40
C ALA A 451 -39.58 -23.03 -7.96
N VAL A 452 -38.64 -23.92 -7.72
CA VAL A 452 -38.28 -24.42 -6.40
C VAL A 452 -36.86 -23.93 -6.11
N GLY A 453 -36.71 -23.07 -5.11
CA GLY A 453 -35.42 -22.45 -4.77
C GLY A 453 -34.93 -22.88 -3.40
N LEU A 454 -33.62 -23.13 -3.26
CA LEU A 454 -32.97 -23.41 -1.99
C LEU A 454 -32.65 -22.10 -1.26
N LEU A 455 -33.23 -21.91 -0.08
CA LEU A 455 -33.01 -20.71 0.75
C LEU A 455 -31.81 -20.87 1.69
N THR A 456 -31.57 -22.08 2.21
CA THR A 456 -30.55 -22.32 3.23
C THR A 456 -29.12 -22.11 2.69
N ARG A 457 -28.34 -21.31 3.42
CA ARG A 457 -26.88 -21.21 3.30
C ARG A 457 -26.23 -21.27 4.68
N ASN A 458 -24.97 -21.69 4.75
CA ASN A 458 -24.23 -21.83 6.00
C ASN A 458 -23.79 -20.47 6.56
N ILE A 459 -23.61 -19.47 5.70
CA ILE A 459 -23.40 -18.07 6.12
C ILE A 459 -24.71 -17.33 6.00
N ARG A 460 -25.16 -16.74 7.11
CA ARG A 460 -26.43 -16.01 7.18
C ARG A 460 -26.22 -14.65 7.81
N VAL A 461 -26.81 -13.62 7.21
CA VAL A 461 -26.93 -12.29 7.81
C VAL A 461 -28.39 -12.06 8.16
N ILE A 462 -28.66 -11.81 9.43
CA ILE A 462 -29.98 -11.94 10.03
C ILE A 462 -30.32 -10.65 10.77
N ASN A 463 -31.47 -10.04 10.46
CA ASN A 463 -32.08 -9.09 11.37
C ASN A 463 -32.63 -9.86 12.57
N GLN A 464 -32.28 -9.47 13.79
CA GLN A 464 -32.79 -10.08 15.02
C GLN A 464 -34.32 -10.13 15.08
N ASN A 465 -35.01 -9.16 14.47
CA ASN A 465 -36.47 -9.06 14.43
C ASN A 465 -36.98 -8.97 12.97
N PRO A 466 -36.93 -10.05 12.19
CA PRO A 466 -37.14 -10.00 10.74
C PRO A 466 -38.62 -9.92 10.33
N SER A 467 -39.57 -10.07 11.27
CA SER A 467 -41.01 -10.27 10.99
C SER A 467 -41.95 -9.19 11.54
N THR A 468 -41.46 -8.21 12.30
CA THR A 468 -42.31 -7.25 13.04
C THR A 468 -42.17 -5.81 12.59
N SER A 469 -41.23 -5.49 11.71
CA SER A 469 -41.05 -4.14 11.18
C SER A 469 -40.79 -4.19 9.67
N LEU A 470 -41.26 -3.17 8.95
CA LEU A 470 -40.80 -2.85 7.60
C LEU A 470 -39.31 -2.42 7.57
N PHE A 471 -38.57 -2.62 8.67
CA PHE A 471 -37.22 -2.10 8.89
C PHE A 471 -36.24 -3.25 9.16
N GLY A 472 -35.62 -3.72 8.08
CA GLY A 472 -34.51 -4.65 8.09
C GLY A 472 -33.14 -4.04 8.35
N PHE A 473 -32.10 -4.89 8.33
CA PHE A 473 -30.73 -4.40 8.21
C PHE A 473 -30.42 -3.98 6.78
N ARG A 474 -29.39 -3.13 6.62
CA ARG A 474 -28.87 -2.71 5.32
C ARG A 474 -27.38 -2.99 5.21
N ILE A 475 -26.88 -3.13 3.99
CA ILE A 475 -25.45 -3.10 3.67
C ILE A 475 -25.22 -1.84 2.84
N TYR A 476 -24.43 -0.92 3.37
CA TYR A 476 -24.15 0.37 2.72
C TYR A 476 -22.69 0.40 2.30
N ILE A 477 -22.43 0.42 1.00
CA ILE A 477 -21.08 0.37 0.43
C ILE A 477 -20.81 1.72 -0.23
N SER A 478 -19.76 2.42 0.22
CA SER A 478 -19.42 3.77 -0.26
C SER A 478 -17.92 4.00 -0.23
N ASP A 479 -17.49 5.07 -0.88
CA ASP A 479 -16.17 5.65 -0.69
C ASP A 479 -16.24 6.92 0.15
N TYR A 480 -15.07 7.41 0.60
CA TYR A 480 -14.91 8.75 1.14
C TYR A 480 -13.45 9.19 1.17
N ALA A 481 -13.21 10.49 1.39
CA ALA A 481 -11.87 11.02 1.63
C ALA A 481 -11.87 11.91 2.87
N THR A 482 -10.83 11.81 3.68
CA THR A 482 -10.65 12.72 4.82
C THR A 482 -9.17 12.92 5.10
N ASN A 483 -8.86 13.92 5.91
CA ASN A 483 -7.53 14.12 6.42
C ASN A 483 -7.36 13.33 7.73
N VAL A 484 -6.48 12.33 7.72
CA VAL A 484 -6.15 11.52 8.90
C VAL A 484 -4.81 11.96 9.46
N TRP A 485 -4.73 12.15 10.77
CA TRP A 485 -3.47 12.47 11.44
C TRP A 485 -2.53 11.26 11.41
N ASP A 486 -1.35 11.44 10.82
CA ASP A 486 -0.26 10.46 10.82
C ASP A 486 0.76 10.87 11.89
N SER A 487 0.95 10.00 12.89
CA SER A 487 1.86 10.26 14.01
C SER A 487 3.34 10.13 13.64
N VAL A 488 3.66 9.40 12.56
CA VAL A 488 5.03 9.22 12.07
C VAL A 488 5.47 10.45 11.28
N ALA A 489 4.60 10.94 10.40
CA ALA A 489 4.86 12.13 9.58
C ALA A 489 4.53 13.45 10.30
N ASN A 490 3.85 13.38 11.46
CA ASN A 490 3.39 14.50 12.28
C ASN A 490 2.59 15.53 11.46
N GLU A 491 1.70 15.04 10.60
CA GLU A 491 0.86 15.85 9.73
C GLU A 491 -0.48 15.16 9.43
N SER A 492 -1.41 15.93 8.87
CA SER A 492 -2.65 15.37 8.33
C SER A 492 -2.46 14.94 6.88
N LEU A 493 -2.63 13.64 6.61
CA LEU A 493 -2.56 13.07 5.27
C LEU A 493 -3.94 13.01 4.64
N TYR A 494 -4.04 13.38 3.37
CA TYR A 494 -5.22 13.11 2.57
C TYR A 494 -5.35 11.59 2.35
N THR A 495 -6.37 11.00 2.95
CA THR A 495 -6.60 9.56 2.96
C THR A 495 -7.93 9.24 2.31
N TYR A 496 -7.87 8.44 1.24
CA TYR A 496 -9.04 7.94 0.53
C TYR A 496 -9.39 6.53 0.99
N TYR A 497 -10.68 6.25 1.09
CA TYR A 497 -11.27 4.98 1.51
C TYR A 497 -12.29 4.55 0.46
N LYS A 498 -12.30 3.28 0.08
CA LYS A 498 -13.20 2.75 -0.95
C LYS A 498 -13.81 1.43 -0.51
N GLY A 499 -15.14 1.41 -0.46
CA GLY A 499 -15.93 0.22 -0.17
C GLY A 499 -16.01 -0.77 -1.33
N PHE A 500 -15.98 -2.07 -1.03
CA PHE A 500 -16.34 -3.15 -1.94
C PHE A 500 -16.99 -4.30 -1.16
N ALA A 501 -17.80 -5.11 -1.85
CA ALA A 501 -18.32 -6.36 -1.30
C ALA A 501 -18.23 -7.49 -2.33
N ARG A 502 -17.83 -8.67 -1.89
CA ARG A 502 -17.83 -9.92 -2.67
C ARG A 502 -18.67 -10.95 -1.93
N LEU A 503 -19.80 -11.31 -2.52
CA LEU A 503 -20.83 -12.10 -1.85
C LEU A 503 -21.15 -13.33 -2.73
N SER A 504 -20.98 -14.52 -2.18
CA SER A 504 -21.43 -15.77 -2.81
C SER A 504 -21.99 -16.74 -1.77
N ASP A 505 -23.05 -17.47 -2.15
CA ASP A 505 -23.66 -18.51 -1.32
C ASP A 505 -23.95 -18.10 0.13
N THR A 506 -24.47 -16.88 0.28
CA THR A 506 -24.84 -16.27 1.56
C THR A 506 -26.33 -15.99 1.60
N GLN A 507 -26.96 -16.19 2.75
CA GLN A 507 -28.39 -15.96 2.95
C GLN A 507 -28.63 -14.66 3.74
N PHE A 508 -29.56 -13.83 3.30
CA PHE A 508 -29.95 -12.58 3.98
C PHE A 508 -31.40 -12.70 4.47
N ILE A 509 -31.65 -12.49 5.77
CA ILE A 509 -32.95 -12.66 6.41
C ILE A 509 -33.39 -11.35 7.07
N GLY A 510 -34.50 -10.78 6.61
CA GLY A 510 -35.03 -9.51 7.13
C GLY A 510 -34.15 -8.31 6.78
N TYR A 511 -33.71 -8.21 5.52
CA TYR A 511 -32.87 -7.12 5.00
C TYR A 511 -33.70 -6.15 4.14
N GLY A 512 -33.24 -4.90 4.04
CA GLY A 512 -33.96 -3.80 3.38
C GLY A 512 -34.90 -3.06 4.33
N GLN A 513 -35.15 -1.78 4.07
CA GLN A 513 -36.09 -0.98 4.84
C GLN A 513 -37.12 -0.39 3.87
N PHE A 514 -38.40 -0.54 4.18
CA PHE A 514 -39.51 -0.08 3.35
C PHE A 514 -40.23 1.09 4.01
N VAL A 515 -40.38 2.19 3.27
CA VAL A 515 -41.26 3.31 3.60
C VAL A 515 -42.06 3.68 2.34
N ASP A 516 -43.32 4.10 2.50
CA ASP A 516 -44.21 4.51 1.40
C ASP A 516 -43.81 5.87 0.79
N ALA A 517 -42.59 6.01 0.26
CA ALA A 517 -42.12 7.20 -0.45
C ALA A 517 -41.60 6.80 -1.84
N ALA A 518 -42.33 7.22 -2.88
CA ALA A 518 -42.35 6.51 -4.16
C ALA A 518 -41.13 6.68 -5.07
N ASP A 519 -40.28 7.70 -4.95
CA ASP A 519 -39.30 8.00 -6.02
C ASP A 519 -37.88 8.42 -5.57
N GLU A 520 -37.56 8.44 -4.27
CA GLU A 520 -36.23 8.83 -3.74
C GLU A 520 -35.69 7.91 -2.63
N ASP A 521 -36.35 6.78 -2.36
CA ASP A 521 -36.00 5.94 -1.21
C ASP A 521 -34.76 5.08 -1.45
N LYS A 522 -33.59 5.61 -1.10
CA LYS A 522 -32.28 4.92 -1.12
C LYS A 522 -32.12 3.91 0.03
N ARG A 523 -33.17 3.17 0.40
CA ARG A 523 -33.19 2.24 1.55
C ARG A 523 -33.15 0.76 1.16
N GLU A 524 -32.62 0.47 -0.02
CA GLU A 524 -32.43 -0.89 -0.49
C GLU A 524 -31.60 -1.72 0.50
N GLY A 525 -31.79 -3.04 0.45
CA GLY A 525 -31.08 -3.97 1.32
C GLY A 525 -29.56 -3.93 1.15
N ILE A 526 -29.09 -3.75 -0.08
CA ILE A 526 -27.69 -3.46 -0.42
C ILE A 526 -27.69 -2.18 -1.24
N HIS A 527 -27.04 -1.13 -0.73
CA HIS A 527 -26.94 0.17 -1.39
C HIS A 527 -25.46 0.46 -1.70
N MET A 528 -25.17 0.70 -2.97
CA MET A 528 -23.84 1.07 -3.47
C MET A 528 -23.88 2.55 -3.86
N TYR A 529 -23.08 3.38 -3.21
CA TYR A 529 -23.08 4.82 -3.39
C TYR A 529 -21.68 5.35 -3.72
N ASN A 530 -21.59 6.24 -4.71
CA ASN A 530 -20.36 6.94 -5.10
C ASN A 530 -19.16 6.03 -5.45
N LEU A 531 -19.41 4.77 -5.84
CA LEU A 531 -18.35 3.80 -6.18
C LEU A 531 -17.89 3.89 -7.65
N GLY A 532 -18.16 5.01 -8.32
CA GLY A 532 -17.91 5.18 -9.75
C GLY A 532 -16.47 4.82 -10.15
N ASP A 533 -16.32 4.36 -11.39
CA ASP A 533 -15.03 4.15 -12.01
C ASP A 533 -14.34 5.52 -12.18
N TRP A 534 -13.53 5.91 -11.21
CA TRP A 534 -12.55 6.97 -11.43
C TRP A 534 -11.48 6.39 -12.37
N ASN A 535 -11.60 6.77 -13.64
CA ASN A 535 -10.66 6.44 -14.73
C ASN A 535 -9.19 6.66 -14.33
#